data_AF-A0A948Z445-F1
#
_entry.id   AF-A0A948Z445-F1
#
_cell.length_a   1.000
_cell.length_b   1.000
_cell.length_c   1.000
_cell.angle_alpha   90.00
_cell.angle_beta   90.00
_cell.angle_gamma   90.00
#
_symmetry.space_group_name_H-M   'P 1'
#
loop_
_entity.id
_entity.type
_entity.pdbx_description
1 polymer ?
#
loop_
_entity_poly.entity_id
_entity_poly.type
_entity_poly.pdbx_seq_one_letter_code
_entity_poly.pdbx_strand_id
1 'polypeptide(L)'
;MNEKEAIEKATADAFIKLYNSEMGTSFSIVEYSDAPDIRCQDSKGNTFNFEITLTENRPKDIQAVLGRSDHKSSEALKKHL
;
A
#
# COMPACT_ATOMS: atom_id res chain seq x y z
N MET A 1 1.05 -14.04 0.80
CA MET A 1 1.02 -12.57 0.74
C MET A 1 2.42 -12.05 0.97
N ASN A 2 3.03 -11.40 -0.02
CA ASN A 2 4.36 -10.79 0.14
C ASN A 2 4.26 -9.45 0.90
N GLU A 3 5.39 -8.86 1.30
CA GLU A 3 5.39 -7.61 2.09
C GLU A 3 4.73 -6.44 1.35
N LYS A 4 4.88 -6.38 0.03
CA LYS A 4 4.23 -5.38 -0.83
C LYS A 4 2.70 -5.54 -0.76
N GLU A 5 2.18 -6.74 -1.03
CA GLU A 5 0.74 -7.03 -0.99
C GLU A 5 0.13 -6.75 0.41
N ALA A 6 0.90 -7.00 1.48
CA ALA A 6 0.48 -6.68 2.84
C ALA A 6 0.34 -5.16 3.06
N ILE A 7 1.26 -4.37 2.51
CA ILE A 7 1.23 -2.90 2.57
C ILE A 7 0.07 -2.36 1.73
N GLU A 8 -0.13 -2.90 0.53
CA GLU A 8 -1.23 -2.51 -0.36
C GLU A 8 -2.57 -2.76 0.32
N LYS A 9 -2.77 -3.96 0.88
CA LYS A 9 -3.97 -4.30 1.63
C LYS A 9 -4.21 -3.37 2.82
N ALA A 10 -3.20 -3.16 3.67
CA ALA A 10 -3.34 -2.31 4.85
C ALA A 10 -3.64 -0.85 4.48
N THR A 11 -3.02 -0.36 3.40
CA THR A 11 -3.23 0.99 2.87
C THR A 11 -4.66 1.13 2.33
N ALA A 12 -5.13 0.15 1.55
CA ALA A 12 -6.49 0.13 1.01
C ALA A 12 -7.56 0.11 2.11
N ASP A 13 -7.41 -0.79 3.09
CA ASP A 13 -8.34 -0.93 4.23
C ASP A 13 -8.46 0.40 5.01
N ALA A 14 -7.33 1.07 5.27
CA ALA A 14 -7.32 2.35 5.97
C ALA A 14 -7.87 3.50 5.11
N PHE A 15 -7.49 3.55 3.83
CA PHE A 15 -7.92 4.58 2.89
C PHE A 15 -9.43 4.57 2.70
N ILE A 16 -10.04 3.40 2.45
CA ILE A 16 -11.48 3.34 2.18
C ILE A 16 -12.31 3.76 3.39
N LYS A 17 -11.84 3.42 4.60
CA LYS A 17 -12.46 3.85 5.84
C LYS A 17 -12.42 5.37 5.98
N LEU A 18 -11.26 5.98 5.73
CA LEU A 18 -11.10 7.44 5.80
C LEU A 18 -11.92 8.13 4.71
N TYR A 19 -11.81 7.68 3.46
CA TYR A 19 -12.52 8.26 2.32
C TYR A 19 -14.04 8.27 2.53
N ASN A 20 -14.61 7.15 2.99
CA ASN A 20 -16.04 7.09 3.30
C ASN A 20 -16.45 8.06 4.40
N SER A 21 -15.62 8.21 5.43
CA SER A 21 -15.86 9.16 6.53
C SER A 21 -15.85 10.61 6.04
N GLU A 22 -14.83 10.99 5.24
CA GLU A 22 -14.63 12.37 4.80
C GLU A 22 -15.58 12.78 3.67
N MET A 23 -15.92 11.86 2.76
CA MET A 23 -16.72 12.14 1.57
C MET A 23 -18.20 11.78 1.72
N GLY A 24 -18.60 11.19 2.85
CA GLY A 24 -19.98 10.72 3.06
C GLY A 24 -20.37 9.60 2.09
N THR A 25 -19.42 8.76 1.70
CA THR A 25 -19.63 7.62 0.79
C THR A 25 -19.71 6.29 1.56
N SER A 26 -20.04 5.21 0.86
CA SER A 26 -20.21 3.88 1.47
C SER A 26 -19.60 2.77 0.61
N PHE A 27 -18.42 3.03 0.04
CA PHE A 27 -17.70 2.04 -0.77
C PHE A 27 -17.15 0.92 0.13
N SER A 28 -17.27 -0.31 -0.32
CA SER A 28 -16.64 -1.48 0.32
C SER A 28 -15.72 -2.18 -0.67
N ILE A 29 -14.59 -2.70 -0.17
CA ILE A 29 -13.65 -3.49 -0.97
C ILE A 29 -14.30 -4.82 -1.34
N VAL A 30 -14.34 -5.13 -2.63
CA VAL A 30 -14.89 -6.38 -3.17
C VAL A 30 -13.82 -7.32 -3.70
N GLU A 31 -12.66 -6.78 -4.09
CA GLU A 31 -11.56 -7.56 -4.65
C GLU A 31 -10.21 -6.88 -4.38
N TYR A 32 -9.21 -7.72 -4.10
CA TYR A 32 -7.78 -7.41 -4.18
C TYR A 32 -7.20 -8.21 -5.35
N SER A 33 -6.60 -7.55 -6.33
CA SER A 33 -6.07 -8.19 -7.55
C SER A 33 -4.82 -7.49 -8.06
N ASP A 34 -4.25 -7.92 -9.20
CA ASP A 34 -3.05 -7.27 -9.77
C ASP A 34 -3.36 -6.03 -10.62
N ALA A 35 -4.59 -5.91 -11.13
CA ALA A 35 -5.01 -4.81 -12.01
C ALA A 35 -6.55 -4.70 -12.04
N PRO A 36 -7.15 -3.77 -11.28
CA PRO A 36 -6.51 -2.86 -10.35
C PRO A 36 -6.09 -3.55 -9.05
N ASP A 37 -5.19 -2.94 -8.30
CA ASP A 37 -4.78 -3.44 -6.99
C ASP A 37 -6.00 -3.69 -6.08
N ILE A 38 -6.96 -2.75 -6.08
CA ILE A 38 -8.21 -2.84 -5.32
C ILE A 38 -9.41 -2.41 -6.14
N ARG A 39 -10.50 -3.18 -6.03
CA ARG A 39 -11.83 -2.78 -6.47
C ARG A 39 -12.75 -2.54 -5.29
N CYS A 40 -13.44 -1.40 -5.30
CA CYS A 40 -14.54 -1.12 -4.38
C CYS A 40 -15.86 -0.92 -5.13
N GLN A 41 -16.95 -1.22 -4.43
CA GLN A 41 -18.30 -0.95 -4.89
C GLN A 41 -19.16 -0.38 -3.77
N ASP A 42 -20.07 0.54 -4.10
CA ASP A 42 -21.11 1.00 -3.17
C ASP A 42 -22.45 0.29 -3.41
N SER A 43 -23.44 0.57 -2.57
CA SER A 43 -24.77 -0.05 -2.66
C SER A 43 -25.56 0.35 -3.92
N LYS A 44 -25.12 1.37 -4.66
CA LYS A 44 -25.74 1.83 -5.91
C LYS A 44 -25.07 1.21 -7.14
N GLY A 45 -24.03 0.40 -6.94
CA GLY A 45 -23.26 -0.23 -8.00
C GLY A 45 -22.17 0.67 -8.57
N ASN A 46 -21.91 1.86 -7.99
CA ASN A 46 -20.80 2.69 -8.40
C ASN A 46 -19.49 2.00 -8.05
N THR A 47 -18.50 2.12 -8.92
CA THR A 47 -17.19 1.50 -8.74
C THR A 47 -16.15 2.56 -8.40
N PHE A 48 -15.27 2.20 -7.47
CA PHE A 48 -14.08 2.98 -7.14
C PHE A 48 -12.89 2.02 -7.08
N ASN A 49 -12.05 2.08 -8.09
CA ASN A 49 -10.82 1.31 -8.16
C ASN A 49 -9.63 2.21 -7.83
N PHE A 50 -8.62 1.67 -7.17
CA PHE A 50 -7.38 2.40 -6.91
C PHE A 50 -6.17 1.49 -7.03
N GLU A 51 -5.09 2.07 -7.55
CA GLU A 51 -3.77 1.49 -7.66
C GLU A 51 -2.89 2.06 -6.54
N ILE A 52 -2.14 1.20 -5.86
CA ILE A 52 -1.23 1.56 -4.78
C ILE A 52 0.18 1.30 -5.27
N THR A 53 0.86 2.38 -5.64
CA THR A 53 2.25 2.30 -6.10
C THR A 53 3.23 2.60 -4.98
N LEU A 54 4.31 1.81 -4.90
CA LEU A 54 5.49 2.13 -4.12
C LEU A 54 6.51 2.80 -5.05
N THR A 55 7.09 3.92 -4.64
CA THR A 55 8.07 4.66 -5.44
C THR A 55 9.30 3.82 -5.81
N GLU A 56 9.73 2.89 -4.95
CA GLU A 56 10.74 1.87 -5.26
C GLU A 56 10.47 0.58 -4.48
N ASN A 57 10.68 -0.58 -5.12
CA ASN A 57 10.60 -1.92 -4.49
C ASN A 57 11.94 -2.67 -4.64
N ARG A 58 13.06 -2.03 -4.28
CA ARG A 58 14.36 -2.72 -4.28
C ARG A 58 14.48 -3.61 -3.03
N PRO A 59 15.28 -4.71 -3.08
CA PRO A 59 15.49 -5.55 -1.92
C PRO A 59 15.90 -4.73 -0.68
N LYS A 60 15.17 -4.91 0.42
CA LYS A 60 15.32 -4.21 1.72
C LYS A 60 14.87 -2.74 1.77
N ASP A 61 14.43 -2.11 0.68
CA ASP A 61 14.04 -0.69 0.69
C ASP A 61 12.91 -0.38 1.67
N ILE A 62 11.85 -1.19 1.64
CA ILE A 62 10.70 -1.07 2.55
C ILE A 62 11.16 -1.20 4.01
N GLN A 63 12.15 -2.05 4.28
CA GLN A 63 12.72 -2.19 5.61
C GLN A 63 13.51 -0.93 6.00
N ALA A 64 14.31 -0.35 5.10
CA ALA A 64 15.04 0.88 5.38
C ALA A 64 14.12 2.09 5.59
N VAL A 65 13.12 2.29 4.72
CA VAL A 65 12.17 3.42 4.85
C VAL A 65 11.41 3.36 6.17
N LEU A 66 11.08 2.16 6.64
CA LEU A 66 10.39 1.93 7.90
C LEU A 66 11.34 1.79 9.11
N GLY A 67 12.63 2.08 8.96
CA GLY A 67 13.62 2.02 10.05
C GLY A 67 13.93 0.61 10.58
N ARG A 68 13.53 -0.44 9.84
CA ARG A 68 13.76 -1.87 10.14
C ARG A 68 15.05 -2.41 9.52
N SER A 69 15.78 -1.58 8.76
CA SER A 69 17.08 -1.92 8.20
C SER A 69 17.98 -0.69 8.11
N ASP A 70 19.28 -0.88 8.34
CA ASP A 70 20.33 0.13 8.24
C ASP A 70 21.13 0.02 6.93
N HIS A 71 20.73 -0.83 5.98
CA HIS A 71 21.55 -1.12 4.78
C HIS A 71 21.78 0.09 3.86
N LYS A 72 20.95 1.15 3.97
CA LYS A 72 21.15 2.45 3.29
C LYS A 72 21.88 3.49 4.16
N SER A 73 22.26 3.16 5.39
CA SER A 73 23.02 4.06 6.26
C SER A 73 24.45 4.27 5.76
N SER A 74 25.02 5.44 6.04
CA SER A 74 26.40 5.74 5.65
C SER A 74 27.41 4.79 6.31
N GLU A 75 27.07 4.33 7.52
CA GLU A 75 27.82 3.40 8.34
C GLU A 75 27.82 1.99 7.76
N ALA A 76 26.68 1.51 7.27
CA ALA A 76 26.58 0.21 6.60
C ALA A 76 27.33 0.22 5.25
N LEU A 77 27.22 1.30 4.49
CA LEU A 77 27.93 1.46 3.22
C LEU A 77 29.45 1.45 3.40
N LYS A 78 29.97 2.09 4.45
CA LYS A 78 31.41 2.10 4.78
C LYS A 78 32.00 0.72 5.08
N LYS A 79 31.20 -0.26 5.51
CA LYS A 79 31.68 -1.64 5.78
C LYS A 79 31.96 -2.44 4.51
N HIS A 80 31.51 -1.97 3.36
CA HIS A 80 31.65 -2.64 2.06
C HIS A 80 32.56 -1.86 1.09
N LEU A 81 33.19 -0.78 1.56
CA LEU A 81 34.29 -0.09 0.90
C LEU A 81 35.63 -0.65 1.42
#